data_AF-A0A956DEU0-F1
#
_entry.id   AF-A0A956DEU0-F1
#
_cell.length_a   1.000
_cell.length_b   1.000
_cell.length_c   1.000
_cell.angle_alpha   90.00
_cell.angle_beta   90.00
_cell.angle_gamma   90.00
#
_symmetry.space_group_name_H-M   'P 1'
#
loop_
_entity.id
_entity.type
_entity.pdbx_description
1 polymer ?
#
loop_
_entity_poly.entity_id
_entity_poly.type
_entity_poly.pdbx_seq_one_letter_code
_entity_poly.pdbx_strand_id
1 'polypeptide(L)'
;RAILKANPAVRKDAYEVHFRHFGASALQVFVYFFFQVGSWSDELRQRHNVLLEIMRLAKRVGVDFAFPTQTLHLETLATARTIEPRRAPDLAALTAAVAGHGPGGAHAVVDTPLLTDGFFPGAAQVKGDEG
;
A
#
# COMPACT_ATOMS: atom_id res chain seq x y z
N ARG A 1 -22.92 3.09 -3.30
CA ARG A 1 -23.69 4.38 -3.38
C ARG A 1 -23.96 4.98 -2.00
N ALA A 2 -24.57 4.25 -1.05
CA ALA A 2 -24.91 4.78 0.28
C ALA A 2 -23.71 5.40 1.04
N ILE A 3 -22.55 4.75 1.01
CA ILE A 3 -21.29 5.27 1.61
C ILE A 3 -20.96 6.69 1.10
N LEU A 4 -21.02 6.90 -0.22
CA LEU A 4 -20.76 8.22 -0.81
C LEU A 4 -21.81 9.24 -0.40
N LYS A 5 -23.09 8.85 -0.32
CA LYS A 5 -24.17 9.74 0.15
C LYS A 5 -23.97 10.14 1.62
N ALA A 6 -23.49 9.23 2.46
CA ALA A 6 -23.31 9.47 3.90
C ALA A 6 -22.08 10.34 4.23
N ASN A 7 -21.01 10.31 3.41
CA ASN A 7 -19.80 11.09 3.69
C ASN A 7 -20.02 12.59 3.41
N PRO A 8 -19.98 13.51 4.40
CA PRO A 8 -20.25 14.94 4.19
C PRO A 8 -19.24 15.64 3.29
N ALA A 9 -18.01 15.12 3.17
CA ALA A 9 -16.96 15.69 2.33
C ALA A 9 -17.11 15.33 0.84
N VAL A 10 -18.03 14.44 0.47
CA VAL A 10 -18.26 14.05 -0.92
C VAL A 10 -19.35 14.93 -1.55
N ARG A 11 -19.07 15.50 -2.73
CA ARG A 11 -20.02 16.29 -3.51
C ARG A 11 -21.20 15.43 -3.97
N LYS A 12 -22.44 15.90 -3.81
CA LYS A 12 -23.66 15.08 -3.99
C LYS A 12 -24.35 15.22 -5.34
N ASP A 13 -24.05 16.29 -6.06
CA ASP A 13 -24.58 16.63 -7.37
C ASP A 13 -23.97 15.79 -8.50
N ALA A 14 -22.79 15.20 -8.28
CA ALA A 14 -22.02 14.51 -9.30
C ALA A 14 -21.22 13.34 -8.72
N TYR A 15 -21.80 12.14 -8.79
CA TYR A 15 -21.09 10.87 -8.57
C TYR A 15 -21.74 9.73 -9.34
N GLU A 16 -20.92 8.79 -9.79
CA GLU A 16 -21.34 7.62 -10.56
C GLU A 16 -20.82 6.34 -9.91
N VAL A 17 -21.68 5.32 -9.80
CA VAL A 17 -21.32 4.01 -9.24
C VAL A 17 -22.00 2.90 -10.01
N HIS A 18 -21.27 2.23 -10.89
CA HIS A 18 -21.85 1.28 -11.86
C HIS A 18 -20.99 0.05 -12.01
N PHE A 19 -21.62 -1.09 -12.31
CA PHE A 19 -20.87 -2.20 -12.89
C PHE A 19 -20.31 -1.75 -14.24
N ARG A 20 -19.01 -1.90 -14.42
CA ARG A 20 -18.29 -1.36 -15.58
C ARG A 20 -18.14 -2.40 -16.66
N HIS A 21 -17.49 -3.53 -16.34
CA HIS A 21 -17.31 -4.64 -17.27
C HIS A 21 -16.84 -5.91 -16.54
N PHE A 22 -16.84 -7.02 -17.28
CA PHE A 22 -16.19 -8.27 -16.91
C PHE A 22 -14.68 -8.15 -17.20
N GLY A 23 -13.86 -8.10 -16.15
CA GLY A 23 -12.40 -8.16 -16.27
C GLY A 23 -11.88 -9.59 -16.39
N ALA A 24 -10.60 -9.75 -16.73
CA ALA A 24 -9.99 -11.06 -16.96
C ALA A 24 -10.11 -12.04 -15.77
N SER A 25 -10.17 -11.51 -14.55
CA SER A 25 -10.29 -12.31 -13.31
C SER A 25 -11.18 -11.63 -12.25
N ALA A 26 -12.00 -10.64 -12.64
CA ALA A 26 -12.79 -9.86 -11.70
C ALA A 26 -14.03 -9.23 -12.34
N LEU A 27 -15.09 -9.06 -11.56
CA LEU A 27 -16.20 -8.16 -11.89
C LEU A 27 -15.84 -6.73 -11.48
N GLN A 28 -15.76 -5.79 -12.43
CA GLN A 28 -15.31 -4.44 -12.13
C GLN A 28 -16.49 -3.50 -11.84
N VAL A 29 -16.44 -2.83 -10.70
CA VAL A 29 -17.35 -1.74 -10.35
C VAL A 29 -16.59 -0.42 -10.47
N PHE A 30 -17.12 0.50 -11.28
CA PHE A 30 -16.60 1.85 -11.40
C PHE A 30 -17.23 2.74 -10.32
N VAL A 31 -16.38 3.50 -9.62
CA VAL A 31 -16.76 4.46 -8.59
C VAL A 31 -16.09 5.78 -8.92
N TYR A 32 -16.89 6.80 -9.23
CA TYR A 32 -16.42 8.13 -9.62
C TYR A 32 -17.16 9.21 -8.84
N PHE A 33 -16.43 10.13 -8.22
CA PHE A 33 -16.98 11.16 -7.36
C PHE A 33 -15.93 12.23 -7.08
N PHE A 34 -16.36 13.36 -6.52
CA PHE A 34 -15.49 14.46 -6.12
C PHE A 34 -15.61 14.75 -4.63
N PHE A 35 -14.52 15.24 -4.04
CA PHE A 35 -14.51 15.78 -2.69
C PHE A 35 -14.71 17.30 -2.70
N GLN A 36 -15.32 17.83 -1.64
CA GLN A 36 -15.45 19.26 -1.38
C GLN A 36 -14.71 19.57 -0.07
N VAL A 37 -13.38 19.64 -0.17
CA VAL A 37 -12.47 19.88 0.96
C VAL A 37 -11.47 20.98 0.62
N GLY A 38 -10.92 21.64 1.64
CA GLY A 38 -10.05 22.81 1.46
C GLY A 38 -8.57 22.50 1.24
N SER A 39 -8.14 21.24 1.43
CA SER A 39 -6.74 20.85 1.29
C SER A 39 -6.57 19.47 0.69
N TRP A 40 -5.42 19.23 0.05
CA TRP A 40 -5.04 17.92 -0.46
C TRP A 40 -4.96 16.87 0.66
N SER A 41 -4.43 17.24 1.83
CA SER A 41 -4.34 16.34 2.98
C SER A 41 -5.71 15.88 3.47
N ASP A 42 -6.70 16.77 3.47
CA ASP A 42 -8.08 16.41 3.81
C ASP A 42 -8.68 15.50 2.75
N GLU A 43 -8.37 15.72 1.47
CA GLU A 43 -8.82 14.86 0.39
C GLU A 43 -8.28 13.43 0.53
N LEU A 44 -6.98 13.29 0.79
CA LEU A 44 -6.35 11.98 1.02
C LEU A 44 -6.98 11.27 2.23
N ARG A 45 -7.23 11.99 3.33
CA ARG A 45 -7.88 11.45 4.52
C ARG A 45 -9.30 10.95 4.20
N GLN A 46 -10.08 11.74 3.46
CA GLN A 46 -11.45 11.34 3.11
C GLN A 46 -11.49 10.21 2.08
N ARG A 47 -10.55 10.18 1.15
CA ARG A 47 -10.37 9.06 0.21
C ARG A 47 -10.07 7.77 0.95
N HIS A 48 -9.14 7.80 1.91
CA HIS A 48 -8.85 6.67 2.78
C HIS A 48 -10.11 6.19 3.51
N ASN A 49 -10.87 7.11 4.12
CA ASN A 49 -12.11 6.76 4.84
C ASN A 49 -13.16 6.09 3.94
N VAL A 50 -13.38 6.63 2.73
CA VAL A 50 -14.33 6.05 1.77
C VAL A 50 -13.90 4.64 1.37
N LEU A 51 -12.61 4.43 1.06
CA LEU A 51 -12.09 3.12 0.67
C LEU A 51 -12.23 2.09 1.81
N LEU A 52 -11.93 2.48 3.06
CA LEU A 52 -12.13 1.61 4.22
C LEU A 52 -13.59 1.24 4.43
N GLU A 53 -14.53 2.18 4.26
CA GLU A 53 -15.96 1.87 4.35
C GLU A 53 -16.41 0.90 3.26
N ILE A 54 -15.88 1.03 2.04
CA ILE A 54 -16.13 0.07 0.96
C ILE A 54 -15.60 -1.31 1.35
N MET A 55 -14.39 -1.41 1.90
CA MET A 55 -13.83 -2.67 2.37
C MET A 55 -14.66 -3.30 3.50
N ARG A 56 -15.10 -2.50 4.49
CA ARG A 56 -15.97 -2.97 5.59
C ARG A 56 -17.32 -3.45 5.07
N LEU A 57 -17.89 -2.76 4.09
CA LEU A 57 -19.12 -3.19 3.43
C LEU A 57 -18.91 -4.52 2.71
N ALA A 58 -17.88 -4.62 1.87
CA ALA A 58 -17.56 -5.83 1.12
C ALA A 58 -17.44 -7.05 2.05
N LYS A 59 -16.67 -6.92 3.14
CA LYS A 59 -16.54 -7.96 4.16
C LYS A 59 -17.88 -8.35 4.79
N ARG A 60 -18.74 -7.38 5.13
CA ARG A 60 -20.06 -7.65 5.74
C ARG A 60 -21.01 -8.39 4.80
N VAL A 61 -20.91 -8.16 3.50
CA VAL A 61 -21.76 -8.82 2.50
C VAL A 61 -21.15 -10.10 1.93
N GLY A 62 -19.98 -10.52 2.43
CA GLY A 62 -19.28 -11.72 1.95
C GLY A 62 -18.68 -11.57 0.55
N VAL A 63 -18.35 -10.34 0.14
CA VAL A 63 -17.67 -10.06 -1.13
C VAL A 63 -16.18 -9.84 -0.86
N ASP A 64 -15.36 -10.64 -1.52
CA ASP A 64 -13.91 -10.48 -1.51
C ASP A 64 -13.43 -9.67 -2.72
N PHE A 65 -12.25 -9.06 -2.57
CA PHE A 65 -11.58 -8.41 -3.68
C PHE A 65 -10.83 -9.45 -4.51
N ALA A 66 -11.03 -9.37 -5.82
CA ALA A 66 -10.38 -10.27 -6.75
C ALA A 66 -8.91 -9.90 -6.94
N PHE A 67 -8.03 -10.89 -6.82
CA PHE A 67 -6.65 -10.84 -7.28
C PHE A 67 -6.57 -11.46 -8.69
N PRO A 68 -5.54 -11.11 -9.49
CA PRO A 68 -5.29 -11.80 -10.75
C PRO A 68 -5.30 -13.31 -10.56
N THR A 69 -6.19 -14.00 -11.29
CA THR A 69 -6.34 -15.45 -11.21
C THR A 69 -5.86 -16.07 -12.52
N GLN A 70 -5.18 -17.21 -12.41
CA GLN A 70 -4.73 -18.00 -13.55
C GLN A 70 -5.10 -19.46 -13.31
N THR A 71 -5.59 -20.13 -14.36
CA THR A 71 -5.78 -21.57 -14.35
C THR A 71 -4.57 -22.21 -15.02
N LEU A 72 -3.79 -22.98 -14.27
CA LEU A 72 -2.63 -23.69 -14.79
C LEU A 72 -3.03 -25.12 -15.15
N HIS A 73 -2.93 -25.45 -16.44
CA HIS A 73 -3.09 -26.82 -16.93
C HIS A 73 -1.72 -27.51 -16.90
N LEU A 74 -1.59 -28.53 -16.04
CA LEU A 74 -0.34 -29.30 -15.88
C LEU A 74 -0.44 -30.61 -16.64
N GLU A 75 0.28 -30.73 -17.76
CA GLU A 75 0.30 -31.96 -18.57
C GLU A 75 1.29 -33.02 -18.04
N THR A 76 2.26 -32.61 -17.22
CA THR A 76 3.23 -33.51 -16.58
C THR A 76 3.52 -32.99 -15.18
N LEU A 77 3.40 -33.85 -14.18
CA LEU A 77 3.85 -33.53 -12.83
C LEU A 77 5.38 -33.50 -12.84
N ALA A 78 5.95 -32.31 -12.63
CA ALA A 78 7.39 -32.19 -12.46
C ALA A 78 7.82 -33.04 -11.25
N THR A 79 8.88 -33.82 -11.42
CA THR A 79 9.51 -34.55 -10.31
C THR A 79 9.92 -33.54 -9.23
N ALA A 80 9.52 -33.79 -7.98
CA ALA A 80 9.87 -32.95 -6.86
C ALA A 80 11.40 -32.76 -6.81
N ARG A 81 11.85 -31.52 -7.01
CA ARG A 81 13.22 -31.12 -6.71
C ARG A 81 13.22 -30.51 -5.31
N THR A 82 14.18 -30.90 -4.50
CA THR A 82 14.46 -30.21 -3.24
C THR A 82 14.86 -28.78 -3.57
N ILE A 83 13.98 -27.82 -3.26
CA ILE A 83 14.33 -26.40 -3.25
C ILE A 83 14.98 -26.17 -1.91
N GLU A 84 16.28 -25.89 -1.91
CA GLU A 84 16.97 -25.43 -0.71
C GLU A 84 16.22 -24.20 -0.17
N PRO A 85 15.79 -24.20 1.11
CA PRO A 85 15.07 -23.08 1.66
C PRO A 85 15.92 -21.83 1.52
N ARG A 86 15.33 -20.76 0.97
CA ARG A 86 15.99 -19.45 0.94
C ARG A 86 16.34 -19.08 2.37
N ARG A 87 17.64 -19.11 2.70
CA ARG A 87 18.13 -18.67 4.00
C ARG A 87 17.83 -17.18 4.12
N ALA A 88 16.99 -16.82 5.08
CA ALA A 88 16.81 -15.42 5.43
C ALA A 88 18.17 -14.89 5.91
N PRO A 89 18.62 -13.73 5.41
CA PRO A 89 19.78 -13.05 5.98
C PRO A 89 19.52 -12.78 7.46
N ASP A 90 20.58 -12.84 8.27
CA ASP A 90 20.48 -12.49 9.68
C ASP A 90 20.23 -10.98 9.86
N LEU A 91 19.90 -10.58 11.09
CA LEU A 91 19.59 -9.19 11.40
C LEU A 91 20.76 -8.26 11.11
N ALA A 92 22.00 -8.72 11.26
CA ALA A 92 23.20 -7.95 10.96
C ALA A 92 23.32 -7.67 9.46
N ALA A 93 23.12 -8.68 8.62
CA ALA A 93 23.12 -8.58 7.17
C ALA A 93 21.97 -7.70 6.65
N LEU A 94 20.77 -7.82 7.24
CA LEU A 94 19.64 -6.94 6.93
C LEU A 94 19.93 -5.48 7.31
N THR A 95 20.52 -5.26 8.49
CA THR A 95 20.87 -3.91 8.97
C THR A 95 21.93 -3.26 8.08
N ALA A 96 22.95 -4.02 7.68
CA ALA A 96 23.99 -3.56 6.75
C ALA A 96 23.42 -3.22 5.37
N ALA A 97 22.50 -4.05 4.85
CA ALA A 97 21.83 -3.77 3.58
C ALA A 97 20.99 -2.48 3.66
N VAL A 98 20.20 -2.29 4.72
CA VAL A 98 19.41 -1.06 4.91
C VAL A 98 20.31 0.17 5.04
N ALA A 99 21.39 0.07 5.82
CA ALA A 99 22.36 1.16 5.99
C ALA A 99 23.06 1.55 4.68
N GLY A 100 23.34 0.57 3.80
CA GLY A 100 23.92 0.81 2.48
C GLY A 100 23.04 1.69 1.57
N HIS A 101 21.74 1.73 1.81
CA HIS A 101 20.77 2.56 1.08
C HIS A 101 20.38 3.84 1.85
N GLY A 102 20.92 4.06 3.05
CA GLY A 102 20.71 5.27 3.84
C GLY A 102 21.57 6.46 3.37
N PRO A 103 21.37 7.67 3.92
CA PRO A 103 22.16 8.85 3.58
C PRO A 103 23.67 8.61 3.78
N GLY A 104 24.48 8.79 2.74
CA GLY A 104 25.92 8.50 2.76
C GLY A 104 26.30 7.03 2.60
N GLY A 105 25.33 6.14 2.35
CA GLY A 105 25.56 4.72 2.08
C GLY A 105 26.09 4.45 0.67
N ALA A 106 26.82 3.35 0.49
CA ALA A 106 27.46 2.98 -0.78
C ALA A 106 26.47 2.73 -1.95
N HIS A 107 25.19 2.56 -1.64
CA HIS A 107 24.10 2.34 -2.61
C HIS A 107 23.02 3.42 -2.53
N ALA A 108 23.30 4.55 -1.89
CA ALA A 108 22.41 5.70 -1.86
C ALA A 108 22.32 6.32 -3.28
N VAL A 109 21.13 6.28 -3.88
CA VAL A 109 20.92 6.71 -5.29
C VAL A 109 20.47 8.18 -5.37
N VAL A 110 20.17 8.82 -4.25
CA VAL A 110 19.66 10.20 -4.25
C VAL A 110 20.46 11.00 -3.23
N ASP A 111 21.12 12.07 -3.71
CA ASP A 111 21.75 13.12 -2.89
C ASP A 111 20.64 13.92 -2.18
N THR A 112 19.91 13.22 -1.33
CA THR A 112 18.76 13.76 -0.62
C THR A 112 19.33 14.48 0.59
N PRO A 113 19.07 15.80 0.75
CA PRO A 113 19.43 16.47 1.99
C PRO A 113 18.80 15.71 3.17
N LEU A 114 19.55 15.61 4.27
CA LEU A 114 19.19 14.88 5.50
C LEU A 114 17.79 15.31 5.97
N LEU A 115 16.77 14.56 5.55
CA LEU A 115 15.35 14.85 5.82
C LEU A 115 14.91 14.34 7.20
N THR A 116 15.82 13.66 7.90
CA THR A 116 15.63 13.22 9.28
C THR A 116 16.68 13.92 10.13
N ASP A 117 16.24 14.72 11.10
CA ASP A 117 17.08 15.34 12.14
C ASP A 117 17.67 14.27 13.07
N GLY A 118 18.51 13.38 12.54
CA GLY A 118 19.22 12.36 13.30
C GLY A 118 18.37 11.21 13.87
N PHE A 119 17.08 11.10 13.54
CA PHE A 119 16.26 9.98 14.04
C PHE A 119 16.44 8.70 13.20
N PHE A 120 17.28 7.79 13.67
CA PHE A 120 17.37 6.42 13.16
C PHE A 120 17.05 5.42 14.29
N PRO A 121 16.15 4.44 14.06
CA PRO A 121 15.91 3.39 15.04
C PRO A 121 17.17 2.52 15.15
N GLY A 122 17.87 2.61 16.28
CA GLY A 122 19.02 1.76 16.61
C GLY A 122 20.37 2.48 16.76
N ALA A 123 20.47 3.78 16.45
CA ALA A 123 21.67 4.55 16.78
C ALA A 123 21.62 4.98 18.25
N ALA A 124 22.67 4.67 19.03
CA ALA A 124 22.83 5.20 20.36
C ALA A 124 22.83 6.73 20.29
N GLN A 125 21.90 7.37 21.01
CA GLN A 125 21.80 8.82 21.06
C GLN A 125 23.09 9.38 21.69
N VAL A 126 23.91 10.04 20.88
CA VAL A 126 25.00 10.85 21.41
C VAL A 126 24.35 12.12 21.94
N LYS A 127 24.27 12.20 23.27
CA LYS A 127 23.83 13.39 24.00
C LYS A 127 24.76 14.54 23.63
N GLY A 128 24.24 15.54 22.92
CA GLY A 128 24.98 16.75 22.58
C GLY A 128 25.47 17.45 23.85
N ASP A 129 26.76 17.73 23.88
CA ASP A 129 27.37 18.65 24.85
C ASP A 129 26.98 20.07 24.41
N GLU A 130 26.27 20.80 25.27
CA GLU A 130 25.98 22.21 25.05
C GLU A 130 27.24 23.04 25.38
N GLY A 131 27.73 23.77 24.38
CA GLY A 131 28.79 24.78 24.49
C GLY A 131 28.76 25.72 23.29
#